data_AF-A0A7S4EXZ8-F1
#
_entry.id   AF-A0A7S4EXZ8-F1
#
_cell.length_a   1.000
_cell.length_b   1.000
_cell.length_c   1.000
_cell.angle_alpha   90.00
_cell.angle_beta   90.00
_cell.angle_gamma   90.00
#
_symmetry.space_group_name_H-M   'P 1'
#
loop_
_entity.id
_entity.type
_entity.pdbx_description
1 polymer ?
#
loop_
_entity_poly.entity_id
_entity_poly.type
_entity_poly.pdbx_seq_one_letter_code
_entity_poly.pdbx_strand_id
1 'polypeptide(L)'
;AMAATAAKAAGRAAATSGSGAATGVSSDASSASEIQSKCCTALLELRETTTLSSKWRDALDAFREACDVQPTPCFSEVFGFERKSLLLTLLNLKLYDQQASDWDVQTRAAALHALRVLSREQAADELFRTDEFLVCVAREAGIGADGLPRAHWDSSSEQAAILLANMLIIRGQDSAEILRTSMNAETQLAEHFVDLAAKPVSQLVCYANVAFRLSLLPVPTETAAAARANTLHERLVAGFAWAVEEIAAAPADVPEKLLSFTEILARTLFNNVRLRQGGAGGELMRSLVQSLSSLLRCAGALASVDKTVVTALQLTMLTPQQETFEAMASHWRQMPKLLLPILQQVEDGTADKNAPVVTMLVMQRTAEASPAAARGLKTDIFGEMEVAPGSLGPDPNRCLDATSPLKDHILKHMCSSNVLLKRVAADLIFALCESNVEDFVALAGIGNAAGFLQERNLLSALAELGGSGGAALSCAQD
;
A
#
# COMPACT_ATOMS: atom_id res chain seq x y z
N ALA A 1 24.01 -10.89 -41.97
CA ALA A 1 24.71 -11.96 -41.22
C ALA A 1 24.27 -12.00 -39.75
N MET A 2 24.32 -10.88 -39.00
CA MET A 2 23.91 -10.85 -37.59
C MET A 2 22.40 -11.08 -37.35
N ALA A 3 21.51 -10.58 -38.23
CA ALA A 3 20.07 -10.87 -38.17
C ALA A 3 19.75 -12.38 -38.34
N ALA A 4 20.57 -13.10 -39.11
CA ALA A 4 20.44 -14.56 -39.26
C ALA A 4 20.94 -15.31 -38.01
N THR A 5 21.85 -14.72 -37.24
CA THR A 5 22.34 -15.26 -35.97
C THR A 5 21.30 -15.06 -34.86
N ALA A 6 20.61 -13.92 -34.83
CA ALA A 6 19.52 -13.63 -33.88
C ALA A 6 18.32 -14.57 -34.08
N ALA A 7 17.89 -14.80 -35.33
CA ALA A 7 16.83 -15.76 -35.65
C ALA A 7 17.20 -17.21 -35.28
N LYS A 8 18.49 -17.56 -35.38
CA LYS A 8 19.01 -18.90 -35.04
C LYS A 8 19.17 -19.11 -33.52
N ALA A 9 19.40 -18.04 -32.76
CA ALA A 9 19.41 -18.07 -31.29
C ALA A 9 17.99 -18.19 -30.71
N ALA A 10 17.02 -17.45 -31.26
CA ALA A 10 15.60 -17.56 -30.90
C ALA A 10 15.04 -18.97 -31.19
N GLY A 11 15.40 -19.57 -32.33
CA GLY A 11 15.01 -20.93 -32.67
C GLY A 11 15.64 -22.03 -31.80
N ARG A 12 16.81 -21.78 -31.18
CA ARG A 12 17.46 -22.73 -30.25
C ARG A 12 16.86 -22.67 -28.84
N ALA A 13 16.46 -21.49 -28.37
CA ALA A 13 15.80 -21.34 -27.07
C ALA A 13 14.46 -22.10 -27.01
N ALA A 14 13.70 -22.12 -28.10
CA ALA A 14 12.44 -22.86 -28.22
C ALA A 14 12.62 -24.39 -28.26
N ALA A 15 13.80 -24.90 -28.65
CA ALA A 15 14.08 -26.33 -28.73
C ALA A 15 14.55 -26.93 -27.39
N THR A 16 15.05 -26.10 -26.46
CA THR A 16 15.55 -26.55 -25.15
C THR A 16 14.49 -26.62 -24.06
N SER A 17 13.26 -26.15 -24.30
CA SER A 17 12.13 -26.21 -23.34
C SER A 17 11.21 -27.43 -23.50
N GLY A 18 11.57 -28.40 -24.35
CA GLY A 18 10.74 -29.58 -24.63
C GLY A 18 11.22 -30.86 -23.93
N SER A 19 10.94 -31.00 -22.63
CA SER A 19 10.81 -32.32 -21.97
C SER A 19 10.25 -32.15 -20.55
N GLY A 20 8.92 -32.25 -20.43
CA GLY A 20 8.21 -32.19 -19.16
C GLY A 20 6.73 -31.99 -19.40
N ALA A 21 5.97 -33.09 -19.42
CA ALA A 21 4.54 -33.08 -19.67
C ALA A 21 3.77 -32.31 -18.58
N ALA A 22 3.08 -31.24 -18.97
CA ALA A 22 1.89 -30.73 -18.31
C ALA A 22 1.10 -29.87 -19.32
N THR A 23 -0.07 -30.37 -19.69
CA THR A 23 -1.02 -29.73 -20.59
C THR A 23 -1.64 -28.49 -19.94
N GLY A 24 -1.62 -27.35 -20.64
CA GLY A 24 -2.59 -26.28 -20.43
C GLY A 24 -2.07 -24.89 -20.05
N VAL A 25 -0.93 -24.41 -20.57
CA VAL A 25 -0.57 -22.97 -20.60
C VAL A 25 0.34 -22.73 -21.82
N SER A 26 -0.19 -22.38 -23.00
CA SER A 26 0.67 -22.16 -24.19
C SER A 26 0.33 -20.94 -25.07
N SER A 27 -0.67 -20.13 -24.73
CA SER A 27 -0.95 -18.88 -25.43
C SER A 27 -0.07 -17.72 -24.97
N ASP A 28 0.29 -17.69 -23.69
CA ASP A 28 0.88 -16.49 -23.06
C ASP A 28 2.42 -16.44 -23.18
N ALA A 29 3.06 -17.59 -23.33
CA ALA A 29 4.51 -17.65 -23.55
C ALA A 29 4.90 -17.17 -24.96
N SER A 30 4.01 -17.36 -25.95
CA SER A 30 4.18 -16.89 -27.32
C SER A 30 4.18 -15.36 -27.40
N SER A 31 3.24 -14.71 -26.70
CA SER A 31 3.11 -13.25 -26.71
C SER A 31 4.26 -12.56 -25.96
N ALA A 32 4.70 -13.10 -24.82
CA ALA A 32 5.85 -12.57 -24.08
C ALA A 32 7.16 -12.63 -24.88
N SER A 33 7.40 -13.75 -25.59
CA SER A 33 8.58 -13.88 -26.47
C SER A 33 8.54 -12.92 -27.65
N GLU A 34 7.35 -12.68 -28.22
CA GLU A 34 7.16 -11.73 -29.32
C GLU A 34 7.37 -10.27 -28.87
N ILE A 35 6.86 -9.91 -27.68
CA ILE A 35 7.04 -8.59 -27.06
C ILE A 35 8.53 -8.34 -26.77
N GLN A 36 9.22 -9.31 -26.19
CA GLN A 36 10.66 -9.23 -25.96
C GLN A 36 11.43 -9.05 -27.28
N SER A 37 11.05 -9.78 -28.33
CA SER A 37 11.64 -9.64 -29.66
C SER A 37 11.44 -8.23 -30.23
N LYS A 38 10.22 -7.67 -30.13
CA LYS A 38 9.91 -6.29 -30.57
C LYS A 38 10.71 -5.25 -29.78
N CYS A 39 10.78 -5.38 -28.46
CA CYS A 39 11.66 -4.56 -27.63
C CYS A 39 13.10 -4.66 -28.13
N CYS A 40 13.63 -5.87 -28.33
CA CYS A 40 15.01 -6.07 -28.76
C CYS A 40 15.31 -5.51 -30.16
N THR A 41 14.38 -5.63 -31.10
CA THR A 41 14.51 -5.02 -32.44
C THR A 41 14.59 -3.50 -32.32
N ALA A 42 13.67 -2.89 -31.56
CA ALA A 42 13.72 -1.45 -31.29
C ALA A 42 15.03 -1.03 -30.59
N LEU A 43 15.53 -1.82 -29.63
CA LEU A 43 16.81 -1.59 -28.96
C LEU A 43 18.00 -1.61 -29.92
N LEU A 44 18.02 -2.55 -30.87
CA LEU A 44 19.08 -2.66 -31.88
C LEU A 44 19.03 -1.49 -32.86
N GLU A 45 17.85 -1.07 -33.30
CA GLU A 45 17.66 0.10 -34.16
C GLU A 45 18.11 1.40 -33.47
N LEU A 46 17.78 1.57 -32.17
CA LEU A 46 18.23 2.72 -31.37
C LEU A 46 19.75 2.76 -31.21
N ARG A 47 20.42 1.60 -31.12
CA ARG A 47 21.88 1.52 -31.02
C ARG A 47 22.59 1.94 -32.32
N GLU A 48 22.04 1.54 -33.47
CA GLU A 48 22.62 1.85 -34.78
C GLU A 48 22.41 3.32 -35.19
N THR A 49 21.43 3.98 -34.59
CA THR A 49 21.05 5.35 -34.93
C THR A 49 21.77 6.35 -33.99
N THR A 50 22.93 6.85 -34.42
CA THR A 50 23.75 7.81 -33.63
C THR A 50 23.29 9.27 -33.71
N THR A 51 22.28 9.57 -34.54
CA THR A 51 21.74 10.93 -34.74
C THR A 51 20.23 10.95 -34.49
N LEU A 52 19.75 12.02 -33.84
CA LEU A 52 18.33 12.28 -33.63
C LEU A 52 17.62 12.38 -34.99
N SER A 53 16.93 11.30 -35.36
CA SER A 53 16.17 11.18 -36.60
C SER A 53 14.78 10.63 -36.29
N SER A 54 13.85 10.70 -37.25
CA SER A 54 12.49 10.14 -37.10
C SER A 54 12.53 8.67 -36.68
N LYS A 55 13.52 7.91 -37.16
CA LYS A 55 13.73 6.49 -36.80
C LYS A 55 13.98 6.27 -35.31
N TRP A 56 14.64 7.23 -34.66
CA TRP A 56 14.91 7.14 -33.22
C TRP A 56 13.63 7.30 -32.40
N ARG A 57 12.73 8.18 -32.84
CA ARG A 57 11.40 8.33 -32.25
C ARG A 57 10.54 7.10 -32.47
N ASP A 58 10.48 6.60 -33.71
CA ASP A 58 9.71 5.41 -34.06
C ASP A 58 10.12 4.20 -33.22
N ALA A 59 11.44 4.03 -33.00
CA ALA A 59 11.95 2.94 -32.18
C ALA A 59 11.67 3.12 -30.67
N LEU A 60 11.69 4.34 -30.14
CA LEU A 60 11.26 4.61 -28.76
C LEU A 60 9.77 4.36 -28.55
N ASP A 61 8.93 4.77 -29.49
CA ASP A 61 7.49 4.53 -29.43
C ASP A 61 7.17 3.03 -29.55
N ALA A 62 7.85 2.30 -30.44
CA ALA A 62 7.75 0.85 -30.53
C ALA A 62 8.18 0.15 -29.23
N PHE A 63 9.26 0.63 -28.58
CA PHE A 63 9.69 0.13 -27.28
C PHE A 63 8.65 0.41 -26.19
N ARG A 64 8.07 1.63 -26.17
CA ARG A 64 7.01 2.00 -25.24
C ARG A 64 5.79 1.10 -25.40
N GLU A 65 5.28 0.96 -26.63
CA GLU A 65 4.13 0.13 -26.94
C GLU A 65 4.35 -1.32 -26.51
N ALA A 66 5.53 -1.87 -26.78
CA ALA A 66 5.88 -3.22 -26.35
C ALA A 66 5.88 -3.37 -24.81
N CYS A 67 6.37 -2.35 -24.08
CA CYS A 67 6.36 -2.34 -22.62
C CYS A 67 4.97 -2.09 -22.01
N ASP A 68 4.08 -1.37 -22.69
CA ASP A 68 2.70 -1.14 -22.23
C ASP A 68 1.88 -2.44 -22.27
N VAL A 69 2.17 -3.36 -23.20
CA VAL A 69 1.53 -4.68 -23.27
C VAL A 69 1.99 -5.61 -22.14
N GLN A 70 3.25 -5.50 -21.70
CA GLN A 70 3.80 -6.27 -20.59
C GLN A 70 4.54 -5.34 -19.61
N PRO A 71 3.87 -4.81 -18.56
CA PRO A 71 4.38 -3.71 -17.74
C PRO A 71 5.63 -4.07 -16.94
N THR A 72 5.97 -5.34 -16.78
CA THR A 72 7.24 -5.85 -16.23
C THR A 72 7.78 -6.94 -17.15
N PRO A 73 8.44 -6.59 -18.26
CA PRO A 73 9.13 -7.58 -19.06
C PRO A 73 10.33 -8.04 -18.25
N CYS A 74 10.33 -9.28 -17.77
CA CYS A 74 11.55 -9.91 -17.27
C CYS A 74 12.45 -10.14 -18.49
N PHE A 75 13.39 -9.22 -18.74
CA PHE A 75 14.27 -9.35 -19.89
C PHE A 75 15.24 -10.50 -19.67
N SER A 76 15.35 -11.39 -20.66
CA SER A 76 16.34 -12.47 -20.63
C SER A 76 17.76 -11.92 -20.42
N GLU A 77 18.60 -12.65 -19.67
CA GLU A 77 20.02 -12.34 -19.50
C GLU A 77 20.76 -12.21 -20.84
N VAL A 78 20.26 -12.89 -21.88
CA VAL A 78 20.80 -12.87 -23.25
C VAL A 78 20.88 -11.44 -23.82
N PHE A 79 20.02 -10.52 -23.37
CA PHE A 79 19.98 -9.13 -23.85
C PHE A 79 20.64 -8.14 -22.88
N GLY A 80 21.45 -8.60 -21.93
CA GLY A 80 22.12 -7.72 -20.96
C GLY A 80 23.00 -6.65 -21.63
N PHE A 81 23.69 -7.00 -22.73
CA PHE A 81 24.59 -6.09 -23.44
C PHE A 81 23.84 -4.99 -24.20
N GLU A 82 22.81 -5.35 -24.98
CA GLU A 82 21.99 -4.43 -25.75
C GLU A 82 21.27 -3.44 -24.83
N ARG A 83 20.79 -3.91 -23.67
CA ARG A 83 20.18 -3.06 -22.64
C ARG A 83 21.17 -2.07 -22.05
N LYS A 84 22.36 -2.54 -21.66
CA LYS A 84 23.43 -1.66 -21.14
C LYS A 84 23.84 -0.62 -22.18
N SER A 85 23.92 -1.03 -23.45
CA SER A 85 24.21 -0.14 -24.57
C SER A 85 23.10 0.89 -24.79
N LEU A 86 21.81 0.51 -24.76
CA LEU A 86 20.72 1.48 -24.87
C LEU A 86 20.76 2.46 -23.71
N LEU A 87 20.91 1.96 -22.47
CA LEU A 87 20.94 2.82 -21.30
C LEU A 87 22.07 3.84 -21.40
N LEU A 88 23.27 3.40 -21.79
CA LEU A 88 24.38 4.29 -22.10
C LEU A 88 24.04 5.27 -23.21
N THR A 89 23.40 4.83 -24.30
CA THR A 89 22.96 5.72 -25.39
C THR A 89 21.94 6.74 -24.93
N LEU A 90 20.94 6.38 -24.12
CA LEU A 90 19.93 7.30 -23.60
C LEU A 90 20.53 8.31 -22.61
N LEU A 91 21.45 7.87 -21.76
CA LEU A 91 22.18 8.74 -20.84
C LEU A 91 23.14 9.67 -21.61
N ASN A 92 23.83 9.16 -22.64
CA ASN A 92 24.77 9.90 -23.49
C ASN A 92 24.10 10.81 -24.51
N LEU A 93 22.88 10.51 -24.95
CA LEU A 93 22.03 11.42 -25.72
C LEU A 93 21.59 12.62 -24.91
N LYS A 94 22.00 12.68 -23.63
CA LYS A 94 21.96 13.82 -22.75
C LYS A 94 20.61 14.53 -22.82
N LEU A 95 19.69 14.09 -21.96
CA LEU A 95 18.70 15.00 -21.36
C LEU A 95 19.36 16.29 -20.79
N TYR A 96 20.69 16.30 -20.64
CA TYR A 96 21.57 17.36 -20.13
C TYR A 96 22.02 18.42 -21.15
N ASP A 97 21.99 18.17 -22.46
CA ASP A 97 22.63 19.08 -23.43
C ASP A 97 21.61 20.01 -24.12
N GLN A 98 22.09 21.14 -24.66
CA GLN A 98 21.29 22.09 -25.43
C GLN A 98 20.62 21.47 -26.68
N GLN A 99 20.84 20.19 -27.00
CA GLN A 99 20.15 19.47 -28.07
C GLN A 99 18.84 18.80 -27.61
N ALA A 100 18.64 18.59 -26.30
CA ALA A 100 17.36 18.07 -25.78
C ALA A 100 16.26 19.12 -25.76
N SER A 101 16.60 20.42 -25.86
CA SER A 101 15.60 21.49 -26.05
C SER A 101 14.82 21.34 -27.34
N ASP A 102 15.38 20.66 -28.34
CA ASP A 102 14.74 20.42 -29.64
C ASP A 102 13.80 19.22 -29.61
N TRP A 103 13.78 18.44 -28.53
CA TRP A 103 12.87 17.29 -28.42
C TRP A 103 11.47 17.79 -28.12
N ASP A 104 10.47 17.30 -28.85
CA ASP A 104 9.09 17.47 -28.45
C ASP A 104 8.77 16.68 -27.16
N VAL A 105 7.67 17.06 -26.52
CA VAL A 105 7.22 16.48 -25.25
C VAL A 105 7.00 14.96 -25.36
N GLN A 106 6.55 14.47 -26.52
CA GLN A 106 6.29 13.05 -26.75
C GLN A 106 7.59 12.24 -26.78
N THR A 107 8.61 12.72 -27.50
CA THR A 107 9.92 12.08 -27.59
C THR A 107 10.59 12.04 -26.21
N ARG A 108 10.51 13.13 -25.44
CA ARG A 108 11.01 13.16 -24.05
C ARG A 108 10.26 12.16 -23.16
N ALA A 109 8.94 12.12 -23.23
CA ALA A 109 8.14 11.18 -22.46
C ALA A 109 8.46 9.72 -22.78
N ALA A 110 8.64 9.38 -24.06
CA ALA A 110 9.02 8.04 -24.50
C ALA A 110 10.43 7.65 -24.00
N ALA A 111 11.39 8.57 -24.05
CA ALA A 111 12.73 8.33 -23.52
C ALA A 111 12.73 8.12 -21.99
N LEU A 112 12.01 8.96 -21.24
CA LEU A 112 11.85 8.82 -19.79
C LEU A 112 11.10 7.53 -19.42
N HIS A 113 10.12 7.14 -20.22
CA HIS A 113 9.44 5.86 -20.07
C HIS A 113 10.42 4.69 -20.26
N ALA A 114 11.28 4.74 -21.28
CA ALA A 114 12.30 3.71 -21.49
C ALA A 114 13.27 3.62 -20.31
N LEU A 115 13.76 4.76 -19.82
CA LEU A 115 14.61 4.83 -18.63
C LEU A 115 13.90 4.27 -17.38
N ARG A 116 12.61 4.58 -17.20
CA ARG A 116 11.77 4.04 -16.12
C ARG A 116 11.68 2.52 -16.17
N VAL A 117 11.47 1.93 -17.36
CA VAL A 117 11.43 0.47 -17.51
C VAL A 117 12.80 -0.14 -17.20
N LEU A 118 13.87 0.43 -17.77
CA LEU A 118 15.24 -0.05 -17.59
C LEU A 118 15.73 0.08 -16.14
N SER A 119 15.23 1.05 -15.37
CA SER A 119 15.56 1.21 -13.95
C SER A 119 15.13 0.06 -13.04
N ARG A 120 14.25 -0.84 -13.50
CA ARG A 120 13.78 -1.97 -12.68
C ARG A 120 14.76 -3.15 -12.68
N GLU A 121 15.82 -3.08 -13.47
CA GLU A 121 16.82 -4.14 -13.63
C GLU A 121 18.05 -3.87 -12.77
N GLN A 122 18.49 -4.87 -11.99
CA GLN A 122 19.68 -4.76 -11.13
C GLN A 122 20.97 -4.38 -11.89
N ALA A 123 21.07 -4.75 -13.17
CA ALA A 123 22.24 -4.44 -13.99
C ALA A 123 22.36 -2.94 -14.37
N ALA A 124 21.30 -2.16 -14.15
CA ALA A 124 21.26 -0.74 -14.47
C ALA A 124 21.78 0.15 -13.32
N ASP A 125 21.98 -0.40 -12.13
CA ASP A 125 22.36 0.31 -10.91
C ASP A 125 23.66 1.10 -11.04
N GLU A 126 24.63 0.65 -11.84
CA GLU A 126 25.90 1.36 -12.06
C GLU A 126 25.74 2.60 -12.95
N LEU A 127 24.78 2.58 -13.86
CA LEU A 127 24.61 3.60 -14.90
C LEU A 127 23.73 4.76 -14.45
N PHE A 128 22.86 4.54 -13.45
CA PHE A 128 22.01 5.57 -12.86
C PHE A 128 22.67 6.37 -11.71
N ARG A 129 23.99 6.17 -11.47
CA ARG A 129 24.67 6.74 -10.28
C ARG A 129 25.10 8.19 -10.39
N THR A 130 25.04 8.83 -11.55
CA THR A 130 25.51 10.21 -11.64
C THR A 130 24.55 11.17 -10.96
N ASP A 131 25.07 12.11 -10.19
CA ASP A 131 24.26 13.08 -9.44
C ASP A 131 23.60 14.09 -10.38
N GLU A 132 24.32 14.48 -11.43
CA GLU A 132 23.78 15.25 -12.55
C GLU A 132 22.54 14.56 -13.09
N PHE A 133 22.57 13.22 -13.25
CA PHE A 133 21.45 12.51 -13.83
C PHE A 133 20.17 12.71 -13.03
N LEU A 134 20.29 12.44 -11.74
CA LEU A 134 19.22 12.59 -10.76
C LEU A 134 18.66 14.01 -10.71
N VAL A 135 19.53 15.02 -10.75
CA VAL A 135 19.13 16.44 -10.76
C VAL A 135 18.27 16.77 -11.98
N CYS A 136 18.62 16.32 -13.19
CA CYS A 136 17.76 16.59 -14.34
C CYS A 136 16.45 15.82 -14.32
N VAL A 137 16.44 14.56 -13.88
CA VAL A 137 15.18 13.83 -13.71
C VAL A 137 14.28 14.53 -12.70
N ALA A 138 14.84 15.04 -11.60
CA ALA A 138 14.10 15.84 -10.62
C ALA A 138 13.55 17.13 -11.24
N ARG A 139 14.36 17.87 -12.02
CA ARG A 139 13.89 19.06 -12.75
C ARG A 139 12.78 18.75 -13.75
N GLU A 140 12.91 17.67 -14.51
CA GLU A 140 11.88 17.20 -15.45
C GLU A 140 10.59 16.79 -14.72
N ALA A 141 10.69 16.27 -13.51
CA ALA A 141 9.55 16.01 -12.63
C ALA A 141 8.95 17.28 -11.98
N GLY A 142 9.57 18.45 -12.18
CA GLY A 142 9.16 19.71 -11.55
C GLY A 142 9.61 19.85 -10.09
N ILE A 143 10.70 19.20 -9.69
CA ILE A 143 11.30 19.26 -8.36
C ILE A 143 12.68 19.91 -8.49
N GLY A 144 12.83 21.20 -8.17
CA GLY A 144 14.12 21.90 -8.18
C GLY A 144 14.06 23.42 -8.09
N ALA A 145 15.14 24.05 -7.60
CA ALA A 145 15.21 25.50 -7.31
C ALA A 145 15.10 26.41 -8.56
N ASP A 146 15.56 25.93 -9.72
CA ASP A 146 15.46 26.66 -10.99
C ASP A 146 14.11 26.45 -11.68
N GLY A 147 13.13 25.91 -10.95
CA GLY A 147 11.80 25.57 -11.42
C GLY A 147 11.09 26.78 -12.00
N LEU A 148 11.35 27.07 -13.28
CA LEU A 148 10.29 27.54 -14.16
C LEU A 148 9.22 26.46 -14.04
N PRO A 149 8.07 26.75 -13.40
CA PRO A 149 6.97 25.81 -13.41
C PRO A 149 6.71 25.57 -14.88
N ARG A 150 6.89 24.34 -15.36
CA ARG A 150 6.29 24.02 -16.65
C ARG A 150 4.83 24.38 -16.50
N ALA A 151 4.33 25.22 -17.40
CA ALA A 151 2.99 25.80 -17.30
C ALA A 151 1.87 24.73 -17.23
N HIS A 152 2.21 23.47 -17.50
CA HIS A 152 1.30 22.33 -17.48
C HIS A 152 2.04 21.06 -17.06
N TRP A 153 1.36 20.22 -16.28
CA TRP A 153 1.74 18.82 -16.06
C TRP A 153 1.58 18.04 -17.37
N ASP A 154 2.63 17.34 -17.78
CA ASP A 154 2.67 16.58 -19.04
C ASP A 154 3.15 15.13 -18.81
N SER A 155 3.09 14.32 -19.87
CA SER A 155 3.50 12.91 -19.81
C SER A 155 4.98 12.76 -19.46
N SER A 156 5.84 13.70 -19.86
CA SER A 156 7.26 13.64 -19.52
C SER A 156 7.50 13.85 -18.02
N SER A 157 6.77 14.79 -17.41
CA SER A 157 6.80 15.07 -15.97
C SER A 157 6.32 13.86 -15.17
N GLU A 158 5.27 13.20 -15.65
CA GLU A 158 4.75 11.96 -15.07
C GLU A 158 5.79 10.83 -15.10
N GLN A 159 6.41 10.57 -16.25
CA GLN A 159 7.44 9.54 -16.36
C GLN A 159 8.68 9.87 -15.52
N ALA A 160 9.09 11.13 -15.48
CA ALA A 160 10.22 11.59 -14.67
C ALA A 160 9.96 11.39 -13.16
N ALA A 161 8.77 11.73 -12.66
CA ALA A 161 8.42 11.53 -11.26
C ALA A 161 8.41 10.05 -10.86
N ILE A 162 7.90 9.16 -11.74
CA ILE A 162 7.90 7.73 -11.48
C ILE A 162 9.34 7.17 -11.53
N LEU A 163 10.15 7.60 -12.51
CA LEU A 163 11.57 7.24 -12.58
C LEU A 163 12.32 7.70 -11.31
N LEU A 164 12.04 8.90 -10.81
CA LEU A 164 12.62 9.42 -9.58
C LEU A 164 12.29 8.54 -8.36
N ALA A 165 11.04 8.08 -8.26
CA ALA A 165 10.65 7.14 -7.21
C ALA A 165 11.42 5.81 -7.31
N ASN A 166 11.70 5.31 -8.52
CA ASN A 166 12.56 4.13 -8.71
C ASN A 166 14.01 4.40 -8.29
N MET A 167 14.54 5.58 -8.62
CA MET A 167 15.90 5.98 -8.24
C MET A 167 16.10 6.01 -6.72
N LEU A 168 15.08 6.42 -5.97
CA LEU A 168 15.09 6.37 -4.50
C LEU A 168 15.09 4.94 -3.94
N ILE A 169 14.54 3.97 -4.67
CA ILE A 169 14.59 2.55 -4.28
C ILE A 169 15.99 1.99 -4.56
N ILE A 170 16.56 2.30 -5.72
CA ILE A 170 17.81 1.71 -6.21
C ILE A 170 19.03 2.28 -5.47
N ARG A 171 19.13 3.61 -5.40
CA ARG A 171 20.28 4.30 -4.80
C ARG A 171 20.09 4.61 -3.31
N GLY A 172 18.86 4.49 -2.79
CA GLY A 172 18.56 4.71 -1.38
C GLY A 172 19.02 6.09 -0.90
N GLN A 173 19.83 6.09 0.15
CA GLN A 173 20.21 7.30 0.88
C GLN A 173 20.99 8.31 0.02
N ASP A 174 21.85 7.87 -0.89
CA ASP A 174 22.66 8.76 -1.73
C ASP A 174 21.76 9.67 -2.59
N SER A 175 20.74 9.08 -3.24
CA SER A 175 19.76 9.86 -4.01
C SER A 175 18.96 10.80 -3.11
N ALA A 176 18.54 10.33 -1.94
CA ALA A 176 17.78 11.15 -1.02
C ALA A 176 18.57 12.36 -0.53
N GLU A 177 19.86 12.21 -0.25
CA GLU A 177 20.73 13.32 0.15
C GLU A 177 20.85 14.38 -0.95
N ILE A 178 21.07 13.97 -2.20
CA ILE A 178 21.15 14.89 -3.34
C ILE A 178 19.82 15.64 -3.55
N LEU A 179 18.68 14.93 -3.49
CA LEU A 179 17.38 15.57 -3.65
C LEU A 179 17.09 16.56 -2.51
N ARG A 180 17.51 16.24 -1.29
CA ARG A 180 17.33 17.10 -0.11
C ARG A 180 18.19 18.35 -0.12
N THR A 181 19.45 18.20 -0.54
CA THR A 181 20.47 19.25 -0.47
C THR A 181 20.49 20.12 -1.71
N SER A 182 20.56 19.49 -2.90
CA SER A 182 20.67 20.19 -4.18
C SER A 182 19.32 20.65 -4.73
N MET A 183 18.25 19.88 -4.52
CA MET A 183 16.93 20.15 -5.13
C MET A 183 15.89 20.70 -4.16
N ASN A 184 16.21 20.75 -2.88
CA ASN A 184 15.28 21.16 -1.82
C ASN A 184 13.94 20.40 -1.89
N ALA A 185 14.01 19.09 -2.18
CA ALA A 185 12.88 18.30 -2.66
C ALA A 185 11.67 18.31 -1.72
N GLU A 186 11.84 18.30 -0.39
CA GLU A 186 10.70 18.37 0.54
C GLU A 186 9.92 19.67 0.43
N THR A 187 10.61 20.81 0.27
CA THR A 187 9.94 22.10 0.08
C THR A 187 9.18 22.13 -1.24
N GLN A 188 9.81 21.65 -2.31
CA GLN A 188 9.19 21.62 -3.63
C GLN A 188 7.99 20.66 -3.68
N LEU A 189 8.11 19.47 -3.08
CA LEU A 189 6.98 18.56 -2.93
C LEU A 189 5.86 19.20 -2.10
N ALA A 190 6.19 19.89 -1.00
CA ALA A 190 5.21 20.57 -0.17
C ALA A 190 4.40 21.63 -0.95
N GLU A 191 5.05 22.38 -1.84
CA GLU A 191 4.40 23.33 -2.76
C GLU A 191 3.47 22.63 -3.75
N HIS A 192 3.84 21.44 -4.23
CA HIS A 192 2.97 20.63 -5.08
C HIS A 192 1.71 20.11 -4.37
N PHE A 193 1.66 20.11 -3.04
CA PHE A 193 0.47 19.80 -2.26
C PHE A 193 -0.36 21.03 -1.86
N VAL A 194 -0.06 22.21 -2.41
CA VAL A 194 -0.92 23.41 -2.33
C VAL A 194 -1.95 23.38 -3.47
N ASP A 195 -3.17 23.86 -3.22
CA ASP A 195 -4.27 23.96 -4.21
C ASP A 195 -4.56 22.64 -4.95
N LEU A 196 -4.76 21.57 -4.17
CA LEU A 196 -4.93 20.19 -4.67
C LEU A 196 -6.04 20.04 -5.72
N ALA A 197 -7.16 20.74 -5.52
CA ALA A 197 -8.30 20.72 -6.44
C ALA A 197 -7.98 21.25 -7.84
N ALA A 198 -6.93 22.05 -8.00
CA ALA A 198 -6.49 22.57 -9.31
C ALA A 198 -5.58 21.59 -10.07
N LYS A 199 -5.20 20.45 -9.46
CA LYS A 199 -4.20 19.52 -10.01
C LYS A 199 -4.84 18.19 -10.43
N PRO A 200 -4.39 17.58 -11.55
CA PRO A 200 -4.81 16.22 -11.90
C PRO A 200 -4.41 15.21 -10.81
N VAL A 201 -5.30 14.27 -10.49
CA VAL A 201 -5.02 13.23 -9.47
C VAL A 201 -3.80 12.38 -9.84
N SER A 202 -3.53 12.14 -11.13
CA SER A 202 -2.32 11.43 -11.57
C SER A 202 -1.02 12.15 -11.18
N GLN A 203 -1.00 13.49 -11.23
CA GLN A 203 0.12 14.29 -10.76
C GLN A 203 0.32 14.11 -9.26
N LEU A 204 -0.77 14.19 -8.49
CA LEU A 204 -0.74 14.02 -7.04
C LEU A 204 -0.25 12.63 -6.62
N VAL A 205 -0.69 11.57 -7.32
CA VAL A 205 -0.20 10.19 -7.11
C VAL A 205 1.31 10.09 -7.33
N CYS A 206 1.83 10.72 -8.39
CA CYS A 206 3.26 10.68 -8.69
C CYS A 206 4.08 11.36 -7.59
N TYR A 207 3.69 12.56 -7.16
CA TYR A 207 4.39 13.27 -6.08
C TYR A 207 4.24 12.59 -4.73
N ALA A 208 3.07 12.02 -4.41
CA ALA A 208 2.89 11.22 -3.20
C ALA A 208 3.82 10.00 -3.19
N ASN A 209 4.04 9.34 -4.35
CA ASN A 209 4.98 8.24 -4.44
C ASN A 209 6.42 8.68 -4.20
N VAL A 210 6.86 9.82 -4.75
CA VAL A 210 8.20 10.36 -4.47
C VAL A 210 8.33 10.69 -2.98
N ALA A 211 7.33 11.37 -2.39
CA ALA A 211 7.31 11.70 -0.96
C ALA A 211 7.33 10.44 -0.08
N PHE A 212 6.58 9.41 -0.44
CA PHE A 212 6.57 8.11 0.22
C PHE A 212 7.98 7.51 0.24
N ARG A 213 8.63 7.39 -0.92
CA ARG A 213 9.98 6.82 -1.02
C ARG A 213 11.01 7.63 -0.25
N LEU A 214 10.91 8.96 -0.31
CA LEU A 214 11.79 9.84 0.44
C LEU A 214 11.59 9.68 1.96
N SER A 215 10.36 9.46 2.43
CA SER A 215 10.05 9.25 3.86
C SER A 215 10.55 7.94 4.44
N LEU A 216 10.82 6.93 3.60
CA LEU A 216 11.40 5.65 4.04
C LEU A 216 12.89 5.77 4.37
N LEU A 217 13.53 6.85 3.93
CA LEU A 217 14.97 7.04 4.02
C LEU A 217 15.32 8.03 5.14
N PRO A 218 16.34 7.75 5.97
CA PRO A 218 16.73 8.60 7.09
C PRO A 218 16.85 10.08 6.71
N VAL A 219 16.20 10.94 7.50
CA VAL A 219 16.34 12.39 7.37
C VAL A 219 17.61 12.81 8.12
N PRO A 220 18.51 13.60 7.52
CA PRO A 220 19.67 14.15 8.21
C PRO A 220 19.27 14.90 9.48
N THR A 221 20.09 14.83 10.53
CA THR A 221 19.85 15.51 11.82
C THR A 221 19.98 17.03 11.76
N GLU A 222 20.29 17.59 10.59
CA GLU A 222 20.32 19.03 10.34
C GLU A 222 18.95 19.68 10.58
N THR A 223 18.93 20.76 11.36
CA THR A 223 17.70 21.47 11.75
C THR A 223 16.89 21.94 10.54
N ALA A 224 17.55 22.34 9.46
CA ALA A 224 16.89 22.79 8.23
C ALA A 224 16.20 21.64 7.47
N ALA A 225 16.86 20.49 7.30
CA ALA A 225 16.27 19.33 6.63
C ALA A 225 15.05 18.78 7.40
N ALA A 226 15.16 18.72 8.73
CA ALA A 226 14.05 18.35 9.60
C ALA A 226 12.87 19.33 9.49
N ALA A 227 13.12 20.65 9.42
CA ALA A 227 12.07 21.66 9.24
C ALA A 227 11.33 21.51 7.90
N ARG A 228 12.05 21.18 6.82
CA ARG A 228 11.44 20.93 5.51
C ARG A 228 10.62 19.65 5.46
N ALA A 229 11.13 18.56 6.03
CA ALA A 229 10.38 17.32 6.16
C ALA A 229 9.09 17.51 6.98
N ASN A 230 9.14 18.33 8.03
CA ASN A 230 7.96 18.74 8.79
C ASN A 230 6.94 19.51 7.96
N THR A 231 7.40 20.46 7.14
CA THR A 231 6.52 21.24 6.24
C THR A 231 5.84 20.32 5.22
N LEU A 232 6.58 19.39 4.61
CA LEU A 232 6.01 18.38 3.72
C LEU A 232 4.98 17.51 4.45
N HIS A 233 5.29 17.06 5.67
CA HIS A 233 4.37 16.24 6.46
C HIS A 233 3.03 16.95 6.70
N GLU A 234 3.04 18.23 7.06
CA GLU A 234 1.83 19.03 7.25
C GLU A 234 0.99 19.11 5.97
N ARG A 235 1.64 19.30 4.82
CA ARG A 235 0.97 19.29 3.52
C ARG A 235 0.41 17.93 3.14
N LEU A 236 1.09 16.84 3.50
CA LEU A 236 0.58 15.48 3.27
C LEU A 236 -0.64 15.17 4.15
N VAL A 237 -0.70 15.67 5.39
CA VAL A 237 -1.90 15.56 6.25
C VAL A 237 -3.07 16.32 5.62
N ALA A 238 -2.85 17.56 5.16
CA ALA A 238 -3.87 18.32 4.44
C ALA A 238 -4.31 17.62 3.15
N GLY A 239 -3.37 17.02 2.41
CA GLY A 239 -3.66 16.22 1.23
C GLY A 239 -4.49 14.98 1.51
N PHE A 240 -4.25 14.31 2.64
CA PHE A 240 -5.03 13.16 3.06
C PHE A 240 -6.46 13.59 3.43
N ALA A 241 -6.61 14.69 4.17
CA ALA A 241 -7.92 15.25 4.50
C ALA A 241 -8.72 15.59 3.24
N TRP A 242 -8.13 16.31 2.30
CA TRP A 242 -8.77 16.63 1.01
C TRP A 242 -9.19 15.37 0.24
N ALA A 243 -8.31 14.37 0.12
CA ALA A 243 -8.63 13.15 -0.62
C ALA A 243 -9.81 12.39 0.02
N VAL A 244 -9.89 12.38 1.35
CA VAL A 244 -11.02 11.80 2.08
C VAL A 244 -12.31 12.59 1.86
N GLU A 245 -12.25 13.93 1.80
CA GLU A 245 -13.41 14.77 1.50
C GLU A 245 -13.96 14.49 0.10
N GLU A 246 -13.09 14.38 -0.90
CA GLU A 246 -13.47 14.00 -2.28
C GLU A 246 -14.09 12.60 -2.34
N ILE A 247 -13.52 11.63 -1.62
CA ILE A 247 -14.09 10.28 -1.48
C ILE A 247 -15.47 10.33 -0.82
N ALA A 248 -15.63 11.15 0.21
CA ALA A 248 -16.88 11.27 0.96
C ALA A 248 -17.99 11.97 0.15
N ALA A 249 -17.62 12.83 -0.80
CA ALA A 249 -18.57 13.50 -1.68
C ALA A 249 -19.24 12.54 -2.68
N ALA A 250 -18.53 11.52 -3.17
CA ALA A 250 -19.03 10.56 -4.16
C ALA A 250 -18.52 9.12 -3.92
N PRO A 251 -18.89 8.47 -2.79
CA PRO A 251 -18.28 7.20 -2.38
C PRO A 251 -18.58 6.01 -3.31
N ALA A 252 -19.65 6.08 -4.11
CA ALA A 252 -20.02 5.02 -5.05
C ALA A 252 -19.26 5.08 -6.39
N ASP A 253 -18.63 6.22 -6.72
CA ASP A 253 -17.98 6.48 -8.01
C ASP A 253 -16.59 7.10 -7.81
N VAL A 254 -15.85 6.57 -6.84
CA VAL A 254 -14.52 7.07 -6.52
C VAL A 254 -13.52 6.61 -7.58
N PRO A 255 -12.76 7.52 -8.22
CA PRO A 255 -11.72 7.15 -9.15
C PRO A 255 -10.63 6.31 -8.46
N GLU A 256 -10.20 5.20 -9.08
CA GLU A 256 -9.14 4.31 -8.56
C GLU A 256 -7.85 5.08 -8.22
N LYS A 257 -7.50 6.08 -9.04
CA LYS A 257 -6.34 6.95 -8.79
C LYS A 257 -6.45 7.74 -7.49
N LEU A 258 -7.66 8.16 -7.08
CA LEU A 258 -7.87 8.87 -5.82
C LEU A 258 -7.74 7.93 -4.62
N LEU A 259 -8.19 6.68 -4.75
CA LEU A 259 -7.97 5.63 -3.74
C LEU A 259 -6.48 5.30 -3.60
N SER A 260 -5.76 5.18 -4.72
CA SER A 260 -4.32 4.96 -4.75
C SER A 260 -3.57 6.13 -4.09
N PHE A 261 -3.94 7.36 -4.43
CA PHE A 261 -3.39 8.56 -3.79
C PHE A 261 -3.57 8.53 -2.27
N THR A 262 -4.78 8.25 -1.81
CA THR A 262 -5.13 8.15 -0.39
C THR A 262 -4.33 7.05 0.32
N GLU A 263 -4.16 5.89 -0.31
CA GLU A 263 -3.35 4.78 0.21
C GLU A 263 -1.88 5.19 0.35
N ILE A 264 -1.29 5.83 -0.66
CA ILE A 264 0.10 6.26 -0.63
C ILE A 264 0.31 7.32 0.47
N LEU A 265 -0.61 8.28 0.60
CA LEU A 265 -0.57 9.27 1.67
C LEU A 265 -0.65 8.61 3.04
N ALA A 266 -1.57 7.67 3.25
CA ALA A 266 -1.69 6.96 4.51
C ALA A 266 -0.39 6.24 4.90
N ARG A 267 0.25 5.53 3.94
CA ARG A 267 1.56 4.90 4.18
C ARG A 267 2.66 5.89 4.49
N THR A 268 2.69 7.00 3.75
CA THR A 268 3.68 8.06 3.95
C THR A 268 3.54 8.70 5.33
N LEU A 269 2.31 8.96 5.76
CA LEU A 269 2.02 9.50 7.09
C LEU A 269 2.40 8.50 8.18
N PHE A 270 2.08 7.22 8.01
CA PHE A 270 2.42 6.18 8.97
C PHE A 270 3.93 6.11 9.25
N ASN A 271 4.74 6.26 8.21
CA ASN A 271 6.20 6.28 8.34
C ASN A 271 6.73 7.56 9.03
N ASN A 272 6.13 8.72 8.74
CA ASN A 272 6.63 10.01 9.23
C ASN A 272 6.22 10.33 10.68
N VAL A 273 5.09 9.83 11.19
CA VAL A 273 4.61 10.21 12.54
C VAL A 273 5.55 9.76 13.67
N ARG A 274 6.39 8.74 13.46
CA ARG A 274 7.45 8.37 14.42
C ARG A 274 8.44 9.50 14.71
N LEU A 275 8.56 10.50 13.83
CA LEU A 275 9.50 11.63 13.95
C LEU A 275 8.99 12.78 14.85
N ARG A 276 7.74 12.74 15.34
CA ARG A 276 7.06 13.89 15.98
C ARG A 276 6.65 13.73 17.45
N GLN A 277 7.37 12.95 18.27
CA GLN A 277 7.11 12.89 19.72
C GLN A 277 7.38 14.22 20.50
N GLY A 278 7.50 15.37 19.83
CA GLY A 278 7.71 16.70 20.43
C GLY A 278 6.59 17.70 20.13
N GLY A 279 5.56 17.74 20.99
CA GLY A 279 4.80 18.93 21.39
C GLY A 279 3.86 19.67 20.41
N ALA A 280 4.20 19.84 19.13
CA ALA A 280 3.49 20.75 18.21
C ALA A 280 2.42 20.10 17.31
N GLY A 281 2.07 18.83 17.56
CA GLY A 281 1.26 18.02 16.63
C GLY A 281 -0.26 17.96 16.88
N GLY A 282 -0.80 18.64 17.90
CA GLY A 282 -2.17 18.39 18.37
C GLY A 282 -3.27 18.65 17.33
N GLU A 283 -3.21 19.78 16.62
CA GLU A 283 -4.22 20.13 15.61
C GLU A 283 -4.15 19.22 14.38
N LEU A 284 -2.94 18.88 13.93
CA LEU A 284 -2.73 17.97 12.81
C LEU A 284 -3.24 16.56 13.13
N MET A 285 -2.99 16.07 14.35
CA MET A 285 -3.52 14.78 14.78
C MET A 285 -5.04 14.81 14.85
N ARG A 286 -5.65 15.90 15.31
CA ARG A 286 -7.12 16.03 15.30
C ARG A 286 -7.70 16.04 13.89
N SER A 287 -7.07 16.77 12.96
CA SER A 287 -7.45 16.75 11.54
C SER A 287 -7.33 15.35 10.94
N LEU A 288 -6.29 14.61 11.31
CA LEU A 288 -6.09 13.24 10.87
C LEU A 288 -7.18 12.30 11.41
N VAL A 289 -7.51 12.42 12.69
CA VAL A 289 -8.61 11.66 13.33
C VAL A 289 -9.95 11.93 12.64
N GLN A 290 -10.27 13.19 12.35
CA GLN A 290 -11.50 13.56 11.64
C GLN A 290 -11.55 12.97 10.23
N SER A 291 -10.41 12.95 9.54
CA SER A 291 -10.27 12.34 8.22
C SER A 291 -10.47 10.82 8.28
N LEU A 292 -9.84 10.14 9.25
CA LEU A 292 -10.01 8.70 9.45
C LEU A 292 -11.47 8.33 9.77
N SER A 293 -12.14 9.12 10.62
CA SER A 293 -13.56 8.94 10.93
C SER A 293 -14.44 9.11 9.70
N SER A 294 -14.18 10.16 8.90
CA SER A 294 -14.93 10.43 7.66
C SER A 294 -14.73 9.35 6.60
N LEU A 295 -13.51 8.82 6.49
CA LEU A 295 -13.18 7.71 5.59
C LEU A 295 -13.90 6.42 6.03
N LEU A 296 -13.88 6.10 7.33
CA LEU A 296 -14.58 4.93 7.87
C LEU A 296 -16.09 5.01 7.61
N ARG A 297 -16.70 6.19 7.77
CA ARG A 297 -18.12 6.43 7.46
C ARG A 297 -18.50 6.00 6.04
N CYS A 298 -17.59 6.19 5.09
CA CYS A 298 -17.80 5.88 3.67
C CYS A 298 -17.40 4.44 3.30
N ALA A 299 -16.71 3.71 4.17
CA ALA A 299 -16.14 2.39 3.88
C ALA A 299 -17.14 1.37 3.32
N GLY A 300 -18.39 1.39 3.78
CA GLY A 300 -19.42 0.45 3.31
C GLY A 300 -20.02 0.77 1.94
N ALA A 301 -19.79 1.96 1.39
CA ALA A 301 -20.33 2.39 0.08
C ALA A 301 -19.30 2.27 -1.06
N LEU A 302 -18.11 1.80 -0.72
CA LEU A 302 -16.90 1.96 -1.48
C LEU A 302 -16.56 0.60 -2.13
N ALA A 303 -16.50 0.54 -3.46
CA ALA A 303 -16.54 -0.73 -4.21
C ALA A 303 -15.28 -1.63 -4.09
N SER A 304 -14.11 -1.07 -3.74
CA SER A 304 -12.80 -1.76 -3.81
C SER A 304 -11.96 -1.57 -2.55
N VAL A 305 -12.59 -1.44 -1.39
CA VAL A 305 -12.03 -0.63 -0.29
C VAL A 305 -11.28 -1.34 0.82
N ASP A 306 -10.99 -2.61 0.62
CA ASP A 306 -10.26 -3.39 1.61
C ASP A 306 -8.83 -2.84 1.83
N LYS A 307 -8.13 -2.38 0.79
CA LYS A 307 -6.71 -1.99 0.95
C LYS A 307 -6.52 -0.56 1.43
N THR A 308 -7.22 0.41 0.83
CA THR A 308 -7.04 1.83 1.14
C THR A 308 -7.50 2.14 2.56
N VAL A 309 -8.69 1.67 2.96
CA VAL A 309 -9.21 1.92 4.31
C VAL A 309 -8.40 1.19 5.35
N VAL A 310 -8.04 -0.09 5.15
CA VAL A 310 -7.18 -0.81 6.11
C VAL A 310 -5.82 -0.12 6.27
N THR A 311 -5.22 0.34 5.18
CA THR A 311 -3.95 1.09 5.23
C THR A 311 -4.11 2.39 6.00
N ALA A 312 -5.21 3.13 5.77
CA ALA A 312 -5.50 4.34 6.52
C ALA A 312 -5.76 4.06 8.01
N LEU A 313 -6.46 2.97 8.33
CA LEU A 313 -6.72 2.56 9.72
C LEU A 313 -5.45 2.30 10.52
N GLN A 314 -4.32 1.95 9.90
CA GLN A 314 -3.04 1.84 10.60
C GLN A 314 -2.60 3.15 11.26
N LEU A 315 -3.06 4.31 10.75
CA LEU A 315 -2.76 5.62 11.31
C LEU A 315 -3.39 5.82 12.69
N THR A 316 -4.47 5.11 13.03
CA THR A 316 -5.11 5.22 14.36
C THR A 316 -4.18 4.72 15.47
N MET A 317 -3.19 3.88 15.13
CA MET A 317 -2.18 3.42 16.08
C MET A 317 -1.17 4.51 16.45
N LEU A 318 -1.15 5.62 15.69
CA LEU A 318 -0.19 6.71 15.83
C LEU A 318 -0.82 8.02 16.35
N THR A 319 -2.15 8.09 16.40
CA THR A 319 -2.90 9.25 16.90
C THR A 319 -3.22 9.14 18.39
N PRO A 320 -3.64 10.23 19.07
CA PRO A 320 -4.10 10.18 20.45
C PRO A 320 -5.22 9.16 20.62
N GLN A 321 -4.93 8.06 21.32
CA GLN A 321 -5.79 6.85 21.28
C GLN A 321 -7.23 7.15 21.69
N GLN A 322 -7.44 7.85 22.81
CA GLN A 322 -8.78 8.11 23.32
C GLN A 322 -9.64 8.93 22.34
N GLU A 323 -9.17 10.11 21.92
CA GLU A 323 -9.92 10.97 20.97
C GLU A 323 -10.19 10.25 19.64
N THR A 324 -9.23 9.44 19.19
CA THR A 324 -9.34 8.69 17.93
C THR A 324 -10.47 7.67 18.00
N PHE A 325 -10.45 6.82 19.02
CA PHE A 325 -11.41 5.72 19.11
C PHE A 325 -12.81 6.20 19.51
N GLU A 326 -12.92 7.31 20.26
CA GLU A 326 -14.20 8.00 20.50
C GLU A 326 -14.81 8.54 19.20
N ALA A 327 -14.01 9.16 18.32
CA ALA A 327 -14.50 9.63 17.03
C ALA A 327 -14.97 8.45 16.15
N MET A 328 -14.18 7.38 16.09
CA MET A 328 -14.50 6.17 15.32
C MET A 328 -15.72 5.42 15.85
N ALA A 329 -15.98 5.49 17.16
CA ALA A 329 -17.16 4.90 17.77
C ALA A 329 -18.46 5.42 17.14
N SER A 330 -18.50 6.65 16.61
CA SER A 330 -19.69 7.16 15.91
C SER A 330 -20.04 6.40 14.61
N HIS A 331 -19.11 5.61 14.08
CA HIS A 331 -19.22 4.89 12.82
C HIS A 331 -18.95 3.38 12.95
N TRP A 332 -19.09 2.82 14.15
CA TRP A 332 -18.80 1.43 14.47
C TRP A 332 -19.47 0.42 13.52
N ARG A 333 -20.68 0.70 13.02
CA ARG A 333 -21.43 -0.15 12.08
C ARG A 333 -20.74 -0.41 10.74
N GLN A 334 -19.75 0.41 10.38
CA GLN A 334 -18.99 0.22 9.15
C GLN A 334 -17.87 -0.82 9.33
N MET A 335 -17.40 -1.05 10.56
CA MET A 335 -16.27 -1.95 10.82
C MET A 335 -16.61 -3.42 10.54
N PRO A 336 -17.78 -3.97 10.95
CA PRO A 336 -18.19 -5.33 10.55
C PRO A 336 -18.28 -5.50 9.02
N LYS A 337 -18.77 -4.48 8.31
CA LYS A 337 -18.90 -4.50 6.84
C LYS A 337 -17.55 -4.51 6.14
N LEU A 338 -16.54 -3.86 6.74
CA LEU A 338 -15.17 -3.90 6.26
C LEU A 338 -14.49 -5.23 6.60
N LEU A 339 -14.70 -5.76 7.81
CA LEU A 339 -13.98 -6.94 8.29
C LEU A 339 -14.40 -8.23 7.57
N LEU A 340 -15.69 -8.41 7.28
CA LEU A 340 -16.21 -9.64 6.66
C LEU A 340 -15.53 -9.99 5.32
N PRO A 341 -15.49 -9.11 4.30
CA PRO A 341 -14.83 -9.42 3.02
C PRO A 341 -13.33 -9.66 3.20
N ILE A 342 -12.66 -8.93 4.10
CA ILE A 342 -11.23 -9.13 4.40
C ILE A 342 -11.00 -10.55 4.95
N LEU A 343 -11.82 -11.01 5.88
CA LEU A 343 -11.72 -12.36 6.45
C LEU A 343 -11.95 -13.44 5.39
N GLN A 344 -12.96 -13.27 4.54
CA GLN A 344 -13.24 -14.18 3.43
C GLN A 344 -12.03 -14.28 2.48
N GLN A 345 -11.45 -13.15 2.07
CA GLN A 345 -10.27 -13.15 1.20
C GLN A 345 -9.04 -13.79 1.84
N VAL A 346 -8.84 -13.61 3.15
CA VAL A 346 -7.72 -14.24 3.87
C VAL A 346 -7.91 -15.76 3.96
N GLU A 347 -9.14 -16.22 4.17
CA GLU A 347 -9.48 -17.65 4.16
C GLU A 347 -9.33 -18.28 2.77
N ASP A 348 -9.67 -17.53 1.73
CA ASP A 348 -9.49 -17.93 0.32
C ASP A 348 -8.01 -17.82 -0.13
N GLY A 349 -7.14 -17.28 0.70
CA GLY A 349 -5.71 -17.11 0.41
C GLY A 349 -5.38 -16.00 -0.58
N THR A 350 -6.32 -15.08 -0.85
CA THR A 350 -6.20 -14.02 -1.85
C THR A 350 -5.76 -12.67 -1.29
N ALA A 351 -5.80 -12.47 0.03
CA ALA A 351 -5.45 -11.21 0.70
C ALA A 351 -4.27 -11.30 1.68
N ASP A 352 -3.79 -10.13 2.10
CA ASP A 352 -2.80 -9.97 3.17
C ASP A 352 -3.36 -10.49 4.50
N LYS A 353 -2.65 -11.47 5.09
CA LYS A 353 -3.00 -12.10 6.37
C LYS A 353 -3.01 -11.12 7.54
N ASN A 354 -2.41 -9.94 7.39
CA ASN A 354 -2.37 -8.91 8.43
C ASN A 354 -3.52 -7.90 8.33
N ALA A 355 -4.24 -7.83 7.21
CA ALA A 355 -5.35 -6.90 7.04
C ALA A 355 -6.48 -7.06 8.10
N PRO A 356 -6.89 -8.29 8.48
CA PRO A 356 -7.88 -8.46 9.54
C PRO A 356 -7.38 -7.99 10.91
N VAL A 357 -6.08 -8.14 11.18
CA VAL A 357 -5.47 -7.78 12.47
C VAL A 357 -5.65 -6.29 12.75
N VAL A 358 -5.37 -5.43 11.77
CA VAL A 358 -5.54 -3.97 11.92
C VAL A 358 -7.00 -3.61 12.20
N THR A 359 -7.92 -4.17 11.42
CA THR A 359 -9.35 -3.88 11.53
C THR A 359 -9.91 -4.34 12.87
N MET A 360 -9.58 -5.56 13.32
CA MET A 360 -10.01 -6.07 14.61
C MET A 360 -9.41 -5.31 15.80
N LEU A 361 -8.14 -4.88 15.70
CA LEU A 361 -7.52 -4.02 16.73
C LEU A 361 -8.26 -2.68 16.85
N VAL A 362 -8.61 -2.06 15.72
CA VAL A 362 -9.40 -0.83 15.71
C VAL A 362 -10.77 -1.05 16.35
N MET A 363 -11.46 -2.14 16.00
CA MET A 363 -12.75 -2.50 16.60
C MET A 363 -12.64 -2.71 18.11
N GLN A 364 -11.62 -3.45 18.55
CA GLN A 364 -11.36 -3.71 19.97
C GLN A 364 -11.17 -2.38 20.72
N ARG A 365 -10.28 -1.52 20.23
CA ARG A 365 -10.01 -0.23 20.87
C ARG A 365 -11.22 0.70 20.86
N THR A 366 -12.03 0.63 19.81
CA THR A 366 -13.30 1.37 19.72
C THR A 366 -14.32 0.88 20.74
N ALA A 367 -14.41 -0.44 20.96
CA ALA A 367 -15.24 -1.03 21.99
C ALA A 367 -14.75 -0.66 23.40
N GLU A 368 -13.44 -0.69 23.65
CA GLU A 368 -12.83 -0.26 24.92
C GLU A 368 -13.11 1.23 25.21
N ALA A 369 -13.10 2.09 24.18
CA ALA A 369 -13.34 3.52 24.33
C ALA A 369 -14.82 3.90 24.50
N SER A 370 -15.76 3.08 24.00
CA SER A 370 -17.19 3.39 24.03
C SER A 370 -18.04 2.15 24.33
N PRO A 371 -18.63 2.06 25.54
CA PRO A 371 -19.54 0.96 25.90
C PRO A 371 -20.76 0.86 24.96
N ALA A 372 -21.21 2.00 24.41
CA ALA A 372 -22.29 2.00 23.43
C ALA A 372 -21.87 1.34 22.11
N ALA A 373 -20.65 1.60 21.64
CA ALA A 373 -20.10 0.92 20.46
C ALA A 373 -19.81 -0.55 20.75
N ALA A 374 -19.31 -0.90 21.94
CA ALA A 374 -19.10 -2.29 22.36
C ALA A 374 -20.40 -3.10 22.30
N ARG A 375 -21.49 -2.61 22.90
CA ARG A 375 -22.80 -3.25 22.84
C ARG A 375 -23.35 -3.34 21.42
N GLY A 376 -23.24 -2.25 20.66
CA GLY A 376 -23.67 -2.24 19.26
C GLY A 376 -22.93 -3.28 18.41
N LEU A 377 -21.60 -3.31 18.50
CA LEU A 377 -20.76 -4.28 17.80
C LEU A 377 -21.06 -5.72 18.25
N LYS A 378 -21.28 -5.94 19.56
CA LYS A 378 -21.69 -7.25 20.09
C LYS A 378 -23.00 -7.69 19.45
N THR A 379 -24.01 -6.82 19.37
CA THR A 379 -25.29 -7.11 18.71
C THR A 379 -25.15 -7.37 17.22
N ASP A 380 -24.39 -6.55 16.47
CA ASP A 380 -24.25 -6.71 15.01
C ASP A 380 -23.44 -7.97 14.63
N ILE A 381 -22.50 -8.40 15.49
CA ILE A 381 -21.65 -9.58 15.23
C ILE A 381 -22.30 -10.87 15.76
N PHE A 382 -22.82 -10.86 16.98
CA PHE A 382 -23.26 -12.07 17.68
C PHE A 382 -24.79 -12.20 17.78
N GLY A 383 -25.55 -11.16 17.42
CA GLY A 383 -27.00 -11.09 17.62
C GLY A 383 -27.39 -10.62 19.02
N GLU A 384 -28.70 -10.51 19.28
CA GLU A 384 -29.20 -10.29 20.63
C GLU A 384 -29.09 -11.58 21.45
N MET A 385 -28.43 -11.50 22.60
CA MET A 385 -28.48 -12.57 23.60
C MET A 385 -29.84 -12.50 24.30
N GLU A 386 -30.81 -13.29 23.83
CA GLU A 386 -31.97 -13.61 24.67
C GLU A 386 -31.53 -14.56 25.78
N VAL A 387 -31.11 -14.00 26.91
CA VAL A 387 -31.01 -14.76 28.16
C VAL A 387 -32.43 -14.90 28.69
N ALA A 388 -33.07 -16.04 28.46
CA ALA A 388 -34.38 -16.32 29.02
C ALA A 388 -34.32 -16.18 30.55
N PRO A 389 -35.18 -15.37 31.19
CA PRO A 389 -35.15 -15.19 32.64
C PRO A 389 -35.42 -16.53 33.33
N GLY A 390 -34.42 -17.06 34.03
CA GLY A 390 -34.50 -18.29 34.80
C GLY A 390 -33.96 -19.56 34.13
N SER A 391 -33.35 -19.49 32.93
CA SER A 391 -32.52 -20.60 32.47
C SER A 391 -31.19 -20.60 33.22
N LEU A 392 -30.70 -21.77 33.64
CA LEU A 392 -29.25 -21.99 33.78
C LEU A 392 -28.63 -21.39 32.51
N GLY A 393 -27.63 -20.52 32.64
CA GLY A 393 -27.11 -19.72 31.54
C GLY A 393 -26.84 -20.51 30.25
N PRO A 394 -26.65 -19.84 29.11
CA PRO A 394 -26.44 -20.51 27.82
C PRO A 394 -25.43 -21.66 28.00
N ASP A 395 -25.80 -22.87 27.55
CA ASP A 395 -24.95 -24.06 27.67
C ASP A 395 -23.53 -23.68 27.22
N PRO A 396 -22.52 -23.73 28.10
CA PRO A 396 -21.20 -23.21 27.78
C PRO A 396 -20.47 -24.07 26.74
N ASN A 397 -21.04 -25.24 26.39
CA ASN A 397 -20.63 -26.08 25.27
C ASN A 397 -21.38 -25.77 23.97
N ARG A 398 -22.45 -24.98 24.01
CA ARG A 398 -23.23 -24.57 22.84
C ARG A 398 -22.91 -23.13 22.48
N CYS A 399 -22.20 -22.96 21.37
CA CYS A 399 -22.05 -21.66 20.74
C CYS A 399 -23.45 -21.13 20.36
N LEU A 400 -23.78 -19.89 20.72
CA LEU A 400 -25.07 -19.28 20.36
C LEU A 400 -25.31 -19.37 18.84
N ASP A 401 -26.53 -19.67 18.40
CA ASP A 401 -26.87 -19.63 16.98
C ASP A 401 -26.91 -18.16 16.56
N ALA A 402 -25.85 -17.64 15.92
CA ALA A 402 -25.83 -16.25 15.48
C ALA A 402 -26.40 -16.09 14.08
N THR A 403 -27.02 -14.94 13.84
CA THR A 403 -27.61 -14.58 12.54
C THR A 403 -26.61 -13.96 11.57
N SER A 404 -25.34 -13.76 11.98
CA SER A 404 -24.32 -13.04 11.21
C SER A 404 -23.16 -13.96 10.80
N PRO A 405 -22.79 -14.02 9.50
CA PRO A 405 -21.68 -14.84 9.01
C PRO A 405 -20.33 -14.40 9.59
N LEU A 406 -20.22 -13.14 10.04
CA LEU A 406 -18.98 -12.60 10.60
C LEU A 406 -18.57 -13.28 11.91
N LYS A 407 -19.53 -13.75 12.72
CA LYS A 407 -19.23 -14.49 13.95
C LYS A 407 -18.37 -15.72 13.66
N ASP A 408 -18.80 -16.54 12.71
CA ASP A 408 -18.17 -17.83 12.43
C ASP A 408 -16.73 -17.63 11.98
N HIS A 409 -16.49 -16.60 11.15
CA HIS A 409 -15.14 -16.21 10.74
C HIS A 409 -14.29 -15.77 11.94
N ILE A 410 -14.79 -14.89 12.83
CA ILE A 410 -14.04 -14.43 14.01
C ILE A 410 -13.71 -15.61 14.95
N LEU A 411 -14.68 -16.47 15.24
CA LEU A 411 -14.48 -17.64 16.11
C LEU A 411 -13.49 -18.65 15.52
N LYS A 412 -13.60 -18.93 14.22
CA LYS A 412 -12.62 -19.75 13.49
C LYS A 412 -11.20 -19.21 13.66
N HIS A 413 -11.04 -17.89 13.66
CA HIS A 413 -9.73 -17.25 13.83
C HIS A 413 -9.18 -17.28 15.26
N MET A 414 -9.98 -17.51 16.31
CA MET A 414 -9.47 -17.80 17.66
C MET A 414 -8.63 -19.09 17.72
N CYS A 415 -8.82 -19.99 16.76
CA CYS A 415 -8.05 -21.22 16.61
C CYS A 415 -7.08 -21.17 15.41
N SER A 416 -6.75 -19.98 14.91
CA SER A 416 -5.80 -19.80 13.82
C SER A 416 -4.37 -20.18 14.24
N SER A 417 -3.58 -20.69 13.29
CA SER A 417 -2.13 -20.86 13.44
C SER A 417 -1.38 -19.52 13.46
N ASN A 418 -2.00 -18.44 12.97
CA ASN A 418 -1.45 -17.10 13.11
C ASN A 418 -1.71 -16.59 14.53
N VAL A 419 -0.66 -16.59 15.36
CA VAL A 419 -0.72 -16.20 16.78
C VAL A 419 -1.27 -14.78 16.98
N LEU A 420 -0.91 -13.83 16.11
CA LEU A 420 -1.40 -12.45 16.22
C LEU A 420 -2.89 -12.37 15.92
N LEU A 421 -3.34 -13.03 14.86
CA LEU A 421 -4.75 -13.05 14.47
C LEU A 421 -5.60 -13.76 15.53
N LYS A 422 -5.12 -14.90 16.05
CA LYS A 422 -5.73 -15.61 17.18
C LYS A 422 -5.90 -14.71 18.40
N ARG A 423 -4.84 -14.00 18.79
CA ARG A 423 -4.85 -13.13 19.97
C ARG A 423 -5.83 -11.96 19.78
N VAL A 424 -5.77 -11.29 18.64
CA VAL A 424 -6.61 -10.11 18.38
C VAL A 424 -8.08 -10.50 18.23
N ALA A 425 -8.40 -11.66 17.65
CA ALA A 425 -9.77 -12.16 17.62
C ALA A 425 -10.32 -12.39 19.04
N ALA A 426 -9.55 -13.05 19.91
CA ALA A 426 -9.95 -13.29 21.30
C ALA A 426 -10.07 -11.98 22.10
N ASP A 427 -9.10 -11.07 21.95
CA ASP A 427 -9.10 -9.75 22.59
C ASP A 427 -10.31 -8.91 22.17
N LEU A 428 -10.69 -8.94 20.89
CA LEU A 428 -11.89 -8.26 20.39
C LEU A 428 -13.15 -8.79 21.08
N ILE A 429 -13.37 -10.11 21.09
CA ILE A 429 -14.59 -10.69 21.69
C ILE A 429 -14.64 -10.38 23.18
N PHE A 430 -13.51 -10.46 23.88
CA PHE A 430 -13.43 -10.12 25.30
C PHE A 430 -13.74 -8.64 25.57
N ALA A 431 -13.26 -7.73 24.70
CA ALA A 431 -13.59 -6.30 24.78
C ALA A 431 -15.09 -6.04 24.52
N LEU A 432 -15.71 -6.75 23.57
CA LEU A 432 -17.15 -6.67 23.31
C LEU A 432 -17.99 -7.18 24.49
N CYS A 433 -17.43 -8.06 25.32
CA CYS A 433 -18.04 -8.53 26.56
C CYS A 433 -17.76 -7.62 27.76
N GLU A 434 -17.21 -6.42 27.54
CA GLU A 434 -16.82 -5.50 28.63
C GLU A 434 -15.90 -6.19 29.66
N SER A 435 -15.04 -7.11 29.22
CA SER A 435 -14.17 -7.96 30.06
C SER A 435 -14.90 -8.94 31.00
N ASN A 436 -16.16 -9.26 30.75
CA ASN A 436 -16.90 -10.29 31.47
C ASN A 436 -16.54 -11.70 30.95
N VAL A 437 -16.07 -12.57 31.85
CA VAL A 437 -15.63 -13.94 31.52
C VAL A 437 -16.80 -14.85 31.17
N GLU A 438 -17.94 -14.72 31.87
CA GLU A 438 -19.13 -15.55 31.63
C GLU A 438 -19.69 -15.29 30.23
N ASP A 439 -19.87 -14.02 29.88
CA ASP A 439 -20.32 -13.58 28.57
C ASP A 439 -19.33 -14.00 27.47
N PHE A 440 -18.03 -13.85 27.71
CA PHE A 440 -17.00 -14.25 26.77
C PHE A 440 -17.05 -15.76 26.47
N VAL A 441 -17.21 -16.58 27.51
CA VAL A 441 -17.34 -18.04 27.37
C VAL A 441 -18.65 -18.40 26.66
N ALA A 442 -19.75 -17.72 26.97
CA ALA A 442 -21.03 -17.94 26.29
C ALA A 442 -20.97 -17.61 24.79
N LEU A 443 -20.23 -16.56 24.40
CA LEU A 443 -20.06 -16.18 23.00
C LEU A 443 -19.06 -17.06 22.23
N ALA A 444 -17.92 -17.38 22.86
CA ALA A 444 -16.81 -18.06 22.21
C ALA A 444 -16.84 -19.60 22.33
N GLY A 445 -17.51 -20.12 23.36
CA GLY A 445 -17.43 -21.50 23.80
C GLY A 445 -16.17 -21.78 24.62
N ILE A 446 -16.29 -22.66 25.64
CA ILE A 446 -15.18 -22.99 26.56
C ILE A 446 -13.91 -23.40 25.81
N GLY A 447 -14.03 -24.25 24.78
CA GLY A 447 -12.89 -24.78 24.04
C GLY A 447 -12.03 -23.68 23.38
N ASN A 448 -12.67 -22.66 22.80
CA ASN A 448 -11.95 -21.53 22.20
C ASN A 448 -11.45 -20.54 23.26
N ALA A 449 -12.21 -20.34 24.34
CA ALA A 449 -11.89 -19.39 25.41
C ALA A 449 -10.74 -19.84 26.32
N ALA A 450 -10.58 -21.16 26.55
CA ALA A 450 -9.66 -21.70 27.56
C ALA A 450 -8.21 -21.23 27.38
N GLY A 451 -7.68 -21.26 26.15
CA GLY A 451 -6.31 -20.82 25.87
C GLY A 451 -6.10 -19.34 26.18
N PHE A 452 -7.07 -18.49 25.82
CA PHE A 452 -7.02 -17.06 26.11
C PHE A 452 -7.09 -16.76 27.62
N LEU A 453 -8.02 -17.43 28.33
CA LEU A 453 -8.18 -17.26 29.78
C LEU A 453 -6.94 -17.74 30.55
N GLN A 454 -6.30 -18.82 30.09
CA GLN A 454 -5.04 -19.29 30.65
C GLN A 454 -3.92 -18.26 30.50
N GLU A 455 -3.75 -17.68 29.31
CA GLU A 455 -2.74 -16.66 29.04
C GLU A 455 -2.92 -15.40 29.91
N ARG A 456 -4.14 -15.09 30.34
CA ARG A 456 -4.46 -13.93 31.19
C ARG A 456 -4.65 -14.24 32.68
N ASN A 457 -4.40 -15.48 33.11
CA ASN A 457 -4.63 -15.93 34.49
C ASN A 457 -6.08 -15.76 34.97
N LEU A 458 -7.06 -15.95 34.08
CA LEU A 458 -8.50 -15.84 34.35
C LEU A 458 -9.20 -17.20 34.49
N LEU A 459 -8.46 -18.31 34.56
CA LEU A 459 -9.02 -19.66 34.69
C LEU A 459 -9.75 -19.89 36.03
N SER A 460 -9.36 -19.19 37.10
CA SER A 460 -10.06 -19.27 38.39
C SER A 460 -11.50 -18.76 38.29
N ALA A 461 -11.76 -17.71 37.50
CA ALA A 461 -13.10 -17.20 37.24
C ALA A 461 -13.97 -18.22 36.47
N LEU A 462 -13.35 -19.04 35.60
CA LEU A 462 -14.03 -20.15 34.92
C LEU A 462 -14.38 -21.31 35.88
N ALA A 463 -13.52 -21.57 36.87
CA ALA A 463 -13.78 -22.60 37.89
C ALA A 463 -14.92 -22.19 38.84
N GLU A 464 -15.04 -20.89 39.15
CA GLU A 464 -16.14 -20.35 39.96
C GLU A 464 -17.50 -20.47 39.25
N LEU A 465 -17.53 -20.24 37.93
CA LEU A 465 -18.69 -20.48 37.06
C LEU A 465 -19.18 -21.94 37.09
N GLY A 466 -18.26 -22.90 37.03
CA GLY A 466 -18.55 -24.33 37.13
C GLY A 466 -18.90 -24.80 38.55
N GLY A 467 -18.70 -23.96 39.57
CA GLY A 467 -18.91 -24.29 40.99
C GLY A 467 -20.37 -24.24 41.44
N SER A 468 -21.29 -23.65 40.67
CA SER A 468 -22.72 -23.60 41.02
C SER A 468 -23.54 -24.79 40.48
N GLY A 469 -22.94 -25.66 39.66
CA GLY A 469 -23.54 -26.89 39.14
C GLY A 469 -22.53 -28.03 39.19
N GLY A 470 -22.67 -28.92 40.17
CA GLY A 470 -21.68 -29.95 40.48
C GLY A 470 -21.30 -30.88 39.31
N ALA A 471 -20.00 -31.25 39.33
CA ALA A 471 -19.36 -32.42 38.70
C ALA A 471 -19.13 -32.40 37.17
N ALA A 472 -18.06 -31.75 36.70
CA ALA A 472 -17.45 -32.07 35.39
C ALA A 472 -15.97 -31.64 35.17
N LEU A 473 -15.17 -31.32 36.20
CA LEU A 473 -13.77 -30.90 36.02
C LEU A 473 -12.78 -31.69 36.91
N SER A 474 -12.88 -33.01 36.90
CA SER A 474 -11.91 -33.91 37.56
C SER A 474 -11.28 -34.91 36.59
N CYS A 475 -10.87 -34.47 35.40
CA CYS A 475 -10.05 -35.27 34.48
C CYS A 475 -9.08 -34.37 33.71
N ALA A 476 -8.15 -33.72 34.39
CA ALA A 476 -6.97 -33.10 33.76
C ALA A 476 -5.83 -32.90 34.78
N GLN A 477 -5.51 -33.94 35.54
CA GLN A 477 -4.22 -34.10 36.21
C GLN A 477 -3.88 -35.59 36.17
N ASP A 478 -3.18 -35.98 35.11
CA ASP A 478 -2.12 -37.00 35.08
C ASP A 478 -1.30 -36.85 33.79
#